data_AF-A0A7C4BTW1-F1
#
_entry.id   AF-A0A7C4BTW1-F1
#
_cell.length_a   1.000
_cell.length_b   1.000
_cell.length_c   1.000
_cell.angle_alpha   90.00
_cell.angle_beta   90.00
_cell.angle_gamma   90.00
#
_symmetry.space_group_name_H-M   'P 1'
#
loop_
_entity.id
_entity.type
_entity.pdbx_description
1 polymer ?
#
loop_
_entity_poly.entity_id
_entity_poly.type
_entity_poly.pdbx_seq_one_letter_code
_entity_poly.pdbx_strand_id
1 'polypeptide(L)'
;MTSYERRIIYQTLLLFRHWVLIYRKEQKMVSKIAVLILVMLFSIIVISGATSAINNMVANPDFVNDTEGWSFGADYGSFTIDKNEKGIVGNAIYCKVDRLGANPWEPEIHSPSFPLDKGKTYTIDFWAKTEAGKTRNLMVKFEQLDIWGGPSDTVVVTDKWQHHHITAVSDFQSPPNSVIHIQFEGSVDDVWFSHFRVYEGEYVPEVLSAVTPINRLTTTWGEIREK
;
A
#
# COMPACT_ATOMS: atom_id res chain seq x y z
N MET A 1 -11.71 39.53 -73.60
CA MET A 1 -12.34 39.37 -72.28
C MET A 1 -12.96 40.70 -71.88
N THR A 2 -14.29 40.72 -71.74
CA THR A 2 -15.05 41.94 -71.45
C THR A 2 -14.87 42.36 -69.98
N SER A 3 -15.11 43.63 -69.65
CA SER A 3 -15.05 44.12 -68.26
C SER A 3 -16.03 43.39 -67.34
N TYR A 4 -17.15 42.92 -67.90
CA TYR A 4 -18.17 42.12 -67.23
C TYR A 4 -17.66 40.72 -66.88
N GLU A 5 -17.02 40.01 -67.82
CA GLU A 5 -16.41 38.70 -67.58
C GLU A 5 -15.33 38.75 -66.50
N ARG A 6 -14.51 39.81 -66.49
CA ARG A 6 -13.53 40.03 -65.41
C ARG A 6 -14.21 40.14 -64.05
N ARG A 7 -15.29 40.92 -63.92
CA ARG A 7 -16.01 41.10 -62.64
C ARG A 7 -16.60 39.80 -62.12
N ILE A 8 -17.17 38.97 -63.00
CA ILE A 8 -17.71 37.66 -62.62
C ILE A 8 -16.59 36.75 -62.10
N ILE A 9 -15.47 36.65 -62.83
CA ILE A 9 -14.33 35.83 -62.42
C ILE A 9 -13.77 36.28 -61.06
N TYR A 10 -13.65 37.60 -60.82
CA TYR A 10 -13.18 38.12 -59.54
C TYR A 10 -14.16 37.83 -58.38
N GLN A 11 -15.47 37.96 -58.60
CA GLN A 11 -16.45 37.62 -57.56
C GLN A 11 -16.44 36.13 -57.22
N THR A 12 -16.36 35.26 -58.23
CA THR A 12 -16.27 33.81 -58.02
C THR A 12 -15.00 33.41 -57.26
N LEU A 13 -13.85 34.01 -57.60
CA LEU A 13 -12.59 33.79 -56.86
C LEU A 13 -12.64 34.31 -55.43
N LEU A 14 -13.32 35.45 -55.19
CA LEU A 14 -13.48 36.01 -53.85
C LEU A 14 -14.36 35.13 -52.97
N LEU A 15 -15.47 34.62 -53.51
CA LEU A 15 -16.37 33.69 -52.83
C LEU A 15 -15.67 32.37 -52.52
N PHE A 16 -14.88 31.83 -53.46
CA PHE A 16 -14.09 30.63 -53.24
C PHE A 16 -13.03 30.84 -52.14
N ARG A 17 -12.32 31.97 -52.16
CA ARG A 17 -11.35 32.32 -51.10
C ARG A 17 -12.03 32.48 -49.75
N HIS A 18 -13.21 33.08 -49.69
CA HIS A 18 -13.99 33.20 -48.46
C HIS A 18 -14.43 31.83 -47.92
N TRP A 19 -14.92 30.96 -48.80
CA TRP A 19 -15.34 29.60 -48.47
C TRP A 19 -14.17 28.75 -47.94
N VAL A 20 -12.99 28.82 -48.57
CA VAL A 20 -11.78 28.12 -48.11
C VAL A 20 -11.32 28.63 -46.73
N LEU A 21 -11.42 29.94 -46.46
CA LEU A 21 -11.06 30.51 -45.16
C LEU A 21 -12.02 30.09 -44.05
N ILE A 22 -13.33 30.04 -44.34
CA ILE A 22 -14.36 29.55 -43.41
C ILE A 22 -14.11 28.07 -43.12
N TYR A 23 -13.96 27.24 -44.15
CA TYR A 23 -13.66 25.81 -44.01
C TYR A 23 -12.40 25.57 -43.18
N ARG A 24 -11.31 26.32 -43.42
CA ARG A 24 -10.07 26.20 -42.64
C ARG A 24 -10.22 26.63 -41.19
N LYS A 25 -11.09 27.62 -40.90
CA LYS A 25 -11.37 28.09 -39.53
C LYS A 25 -12.20 27.07 -38.77
N GLU A 26 -13.21 26.47 -39.40
CA GLU A 26 -14.04 25.42 -38.82
C GLU A 26 -13.22 24.16 -38.52
N GLN A 27 -12.38 23.70 -39.46
CA GLN A 27 -11.46 22.57 -39.24
C GLN A 27 -10.50 22.81 -38.06
N LYS A 28 -9.93 24.02 -37.94
CA LYS A 28 -9.08 24.38 -36.78
C LYS A 28 -9.85 24.45 -35.47
N MET A 29 -11.12 24.86 -35.50
CA MET A 29 -11.98 24.91 -34.32
C MET A 29 -12.36 23.51 -33.85
N VAL A 30 -12.76 22.62 -34.77
CA VAL A 30 -13.07 21.21 -34.51
C VAL A 30 -11.84 20.49 -33.95
N SER A 31 -10.64 20.71 -34.51
CA SER A 31 -9.39 20.13 -34.00
C SER A 31 -9.03 20.62 -32.58
N LYS A 32 -9.23 21.91 -32.27
CA LYS A 32 -9.01 22.44 -30.91
C LYS A 32 -10.01 21.89 -29.90
N ILE A 33 -11.28 21.75 -30.29
CA ILE A 33 -12.32 21.16 -29.46
C ILE A 33 -12.02 19.67 -29.22
N ALA A 34 -11.61 18.93 -30.25
CA ALA A 34 -11.21 17.53 -30.12
C ALA A 34 -9.99 17.34 -29.19
N VAL A 35 -8.99 18.23 -29.27
CA VAL A 35 -7.84 18.21 -28.35
C VAL A 35 -8.26 18.56 -26.92
N LEU A 36 -9.16 19.53 -26.73
CA LEU A 36 -9.70 19.86 -25.40
C LEU A 36 -10.53 18.71 -24.81
N ILE A 37 -11.33 18.03 -25.62
CA ILE A 37 -12.07 16.83 -25.20
C ILE A 37 -11.09 15.70 -24.87
N LEU A 38 -10.05 15.47 -25.68
CA LEU A 38 -9.03 14.47 -25.39
C LEU A 38 -8.26 14.80 -24.10
N VAL A 39 -7.89 16.06 -23.87
CA VAL A 39 -7.24 16.52 -22.63
C VAL A 39 -8.18 16.40 -21.45
N MET A 40 -9.47 16.74 -21.57
CA MET A 40 -10.45 16.53 -20.50
C MET A 40 -10.65 15.04 -20.21
N LEU A 41 -10.78 14.18 -21.23
CA LEU A 41 -10.87 12.72 -21.06
C LEU A 41 -9.61 12.15 -20.40
N PHE A 42 -8.43 12.66 -20.76
CA PHE A 42 -7.17 12.28 -20.11
C PHE A 42 -7.07 12.82 -18.67
N SER A 43 -7.61 14.02 -18.40
CA SER A 43 -7.64 14.63 -17.07
C SER A 43 -8.60 13.89 -16.13
N ILE A 44 -9.73 13.39 -16.65
CA ILE A 44 -10.70 12.60 -15.89
C ILE A 44 -10.11 11.23 -15.50
N ILE A 45 -9.26 10.63 -16.32
CA ILE A 45 -8.54 9.38 -16.00
C ILE A 45 -7.49 9.58 -14.89
N VAL A 46 -6.95 10.80 -14.73
CA VAL A 46 -5.90 11.08 -13.72
C VAL A 46 -6.48 11.42 -12.34
N ILE A 47 -7.78 11.75 -12.22
CA ILE A 47 -8.38 12.27 -10.97
C ILE A 47 -9.01 11.17 -10.07
N SER A 48 -9.12 9.91 -10.51
CA SER A 48 -9.65 8.82 -9.67
C SER A 48 -8.66 8.25 -8.65
N GLY A 49 -7.74 9.06 -8.14
CA GLY A 49 -6.79 8.73 -7.08
C GLY A 49 -7.17 9.30 -5.72
N ALA A 50 -8.45 9.49 -5.42
CA ALA A 50 -8.87 9.79 -4.06
C ALA A 50 -8.61 8.53 -3.21
N THR A 51 -7.43 8.45 -2.58
CA THR A 51 -7.11 7.44 -1.57
C THR A 51 -8.11 7.59 -0.44
N SER A 52 -9.13 6.74 -0.42
CA SER A 52 -9.93 6.55 0.78
C SER A 52 -8.99 6.07 1.89
N ALA A 53 -9.19 6.55 3.12
CA ALA A 53 -8.46 6.03 4.27
C ALA A 53 -8.65 4.51 4.32
N ILE A 54 -7.54 3.77 4.46
CA ILE A 54 -7.56 2.31 4.58
C ILE A 54 -8.36 1.95 5.84
N ASN A 55 -9.39 1.12 5.68
CA ASN A 55 -10.06 0.51 6.83
C ASN A 55 -9.31 -0.76 7.22
N ASN A 56 -8.42 -0.66 8.21
CA ASN A 56 -7.64 -1.79 8.66
C ASN A 56 -8.52 -2.81 9.39
N MET A 57 -8.51 -4.06 8.91
CA MET A 57 -9.35 -5.16 9.37
C MET A 57 -8.71 -5.97 10.49
N VAL A 58 -7.38 -5.93 10.64
CA VAL A 58 -6.69 -6.63 11.73
C VAL A 58 -6.66 -5.78 12.99
N ALA A 59 -6.97 -6.40 14.13
CA ALA A 59 -6.91 -5.76 15.43
C ALA A 59 -5.46 -5.69 15.96
N ASN A 60 -5.19 -4.73 16.85
CA ASN A 60 -3.86 -4.48 17.43
C ASN A 60 -2.71 -4.48 16.39
N PRO A 61 -2.82 -3.72 15.28
CA PRO A 61 -1.83 -3.73 14.19
C PRO A 61 -0.46 -3.15 14.56
N ASP A 62 -0.46 -2.26 15.55
CA ASP A 62 0.69 -1.45 15.98
C ASP A 62 1.26 -1.90 17.33
N PHE A 63 0.75 -3.01 17.87
CA PHE A 63 1.19 -3.60 19.14
C PHE A 63 1.15 -2.63 20.33
N VAL A 64 0.21 -1.67 20.31
CA VAL A 64 0.01 -0.70 21.41
C VAL A 64 -0.61 -1.37 22.64
N ASN A 65 -1.33 -2.46 22.44
CA ASN A 65 -1.88 -3.32 23.50
C ASN A 65 -1.02 -4.57 23.68
N ASP A 66 0.30 -4.38 23.70
CA ASP A 66 1.28 -5.48 23.72
C ASP A 66 0.96 -6.53 22.63
N THR A 67 0.93 -7.81 23.01
CA THR A 67 0.70 -8.94 22.11
C THR A 67 -0.76 -9.38 22.07
N GLU A 68 -1.70 -8.55 22.51
CA GLU A 68 -3.12 -8.92 22.59
C GLU A 68 -3.65 -9.45 21.26
N GLY A 69 -4.17 -10.69 21.30
CA GLY A 69 -4.76 -11.41 20.18
C GLY A 69 -3.77 -11.96 19.13
N TRP A 70 -2.50 -11.58 19.20
CA TRP A 70 -1.43 -12.19 18.42
C TRP A 70 -0.85 -13.40 19.16
N SER A 71 -0.37 -14.40 18.41
CA SER A 71 0.24 -15.59 19.00
C SER A 71 1.49 -16.03 18.26
N PHE A 72 2.36 -16.69 19.01
CA PHE A 72 3.49 -17.46 18.48
C PHE A 72 3.12 -18.94 18.52
N GLY A 73 3.36 -19.65 17.43
CA GLY A 73 3.06 -21.06 17.31
C GLY A 73 3.91 -21.89 18.25
N ALA A 74 3.25 -22.60 19.18
CA ALA A 74 3.86 -23.51 20.16
C ALA A 74 5.06 -22.91 20.92
N ASP A 75 5.85 -23.77 21.56
CA ASP A 75 7.01 -23.39 22.39
C ASP A 75 8.32 -23.50 21.59
N TYR A 76 8.43 -22.67 20.54
CA TYR A 76 9.61 -22.58 19.67
C TYR A 76 10.44 -21.30 19.87
N GLY A 77 10.00 -20.43 20.78
CA GLY A 77 10.61 -19.13 20.99
C GLY A 77 9.72 -18.19 21.80
N SER A 78 9.85 -16.89 21.56
CA SER A 78 9.07 -15.88 22.27
C SER A 78 8.60 -14.76 21.35
N PHE A 79 7.44 -14.20 21.67
CA PHE A 79 6.83 -13.07 20.96
C PHE A 79 6.57 -11.96 21.96
N THR A 80 7.37 -10.89 21.92
CA THR A 80 7.39 -9.86 22.96
C THR A 80 7.65 -8.47 22.37
N ILE A 81 7.25 -7.43 23.09
CA ILE A 81 7.59 -6.05 22.70
C ILE A 81 9.08 -5.82 22.95
N ASP A 82 9.81 -5.40 21.92
CA ASP A 82 11.18 -4.92 22.08
C ASP A 82 11.17 -3.45 22.46
N LYS A 83 11.62 -3.17 23.68
CA LYS A 83 11.68 -1.80 24.22
C LYS A 83 12.89 -1.01 23.72
N ASN A 84 13.85 -1.68 23.09
CA ASN A 84 15.08 -1.07 22.58
C ASN A 84 15.00 -0.82 21.07
N GLU A 85 14.14 -1.54 20.36
CA GLU A 85 13.86 -1.32 18.95
C GLU A 85 12.69 -0.37 18.76
N LYS A 86 12.83 0.60 17.84
CA LYS A 86 11.75 1.53 17.54
C LYS A 86 10.90 0.97 16.40
N GLY A 87 9.62 0.72 16.68
CA GLY A 87 8.64 0.39 15.63
C GLY A 87 8.51 1.51 14.61
N ILE A 88 8.12 1.14 13.38
CA ILE A 88 7.84 2.10 12.32
C ILE A 88 6.60 2.92 12.67
N VAL A 89 5.55 2.24 13.13
CA VAL A 89 4.38 2.81 13.80
C VAL A 89 4.12 1.98 15.06
N GLY A 90 3.80 2.66 16.16
CA GLY A 90 3.61 2.01 17.46
C GLY A 90 4.87 1.32 17.96
N ASN A 91 4.70 0.09 18.46
CA ASN A 91 5.78 -0.71 19.03
C ASN A 91 6.39 -1.66 17.99
N ALA A 92 7.65 -2.04 18.21
CA ALA A 92 8.26 -3.16 17.50
C ALA A 92 7.99 -4.45 18.26
N ILE A 93 7.43 -5.44 17.58
CA ILE A 93 7.39 -6.80 18.12
C ILE A 93 8.70 -7.51 17.77
N TYR A 94 9.25 -8.25 18.72
CA TYR A 94 10.39 -9.13 18.57
C TYR A 94 9.97 -10.58 18.73
N CYS A 95 10.21 -11.32 17.68
CA CYS A 95 10.01 -12.76 17.57
C CYS A 95 11.37 -13.43 17.71
N LYS A 96 11.67 -13.87 18.92
CA LYS A 96 12.86 -14.70 19.18
C LYS A 96 12.57 -16.13 18.75
N VAL A 97 13.48 -16.76 18.01
CA VAL A 97 13.36 -18.18 17.65
C VAL A 97 14.43 -19.00 18.35
N ASP A 98 14.01 -19.83 19.30
CA ASP A 98 14.95 -20.68 20.05
C ASP A 98 15.23 -22.00 19.35
N ARG A 99 14.25 -22.53 18.59
CA ARG A 99 14.40 -23.81 17.88
C ARG A 99 13.38 -23.96 16.75
N LEU A 100 13.64 -24.90 15.84
CA LEU A 100 12.67 -25.29 14.81
C LEU A 100 11.70 -26.34 15.34
N GLY A 101 10.51 -26.37 14.75
CA GLY A 101 9.54 -27.45 14.93
C GLY A 101 9.80 -28.64 14.01
N ALA A 102 8.92 -29.63 14.07
CA ALA A 102 9.00 -30.81 13.21
C ALA A 102 8.33 -30.57 11.85
N ASN A 103 7.43 -29.58 11.78
CA ASN A 103 6.69 -29.24 10.58
C ASN A 103 7.30 -28.03 9.87
N PRO A 104 7.12 -27.92 8.54
CA PRO A 104 7.74 -26.85 7.76
C PRO A 104 7.20 -25.45 8.10
N TRP A 105 5.97 -25.36 8.63
CA TRP A 105 5.37 -24.11 9.06
C TRP A 105 5.90 -23.61 10.41
N GLU A 106 6.64 -24.44 11.15
CA GLU A 106 7.10 -24.11 12.50
C GLU A 106 8.54 -23.55 12.48
N PRO A 107 8.81 -22.41 13.16
CA PRO A 107 7.88 -21.60 13.93
C PRO A 107 7.01 -20.65 13.07
N GLU A 108 5.92 -20.18 13.67
CA GLU A 108 4.92 -19.34 13.02
C GLU A 108 4.36 -18.29 13.97
N ILE A 109 3.75 -17.25 13.41
CA ILE A 109 2.89 -16.32 14.15
C ILE A 109 1.51 -16.23 13.51
N HIS A 110 0.50 -15.98 14.35
CA HIS A 110 -0.86 -15.73 13.93
C HIS A 110 -1.37 -14.39 14.46
N SER A 111 -2.13 -13.68 13.63
CA SER A 111 -2.81 -12.45 14.04
C SER A 111 -4.14 -12.72 14.76
N PRO A 112 -4.77 -11.70 15.37
CA PRO A 112 -6.20 -11.74 15.65
C PRO A 112 -6.99 -12.03 14.38
N SER A 113 -8.14 -12.69 14.53
CA SER A 113 -8.95 -13.09 13.38
C SER A 113 -9.71 -11.91 12.77
N PHE A 114 -9.89 -11.93 11.45
CA PHE A 114 -10.69 -10.98 10.68
C PHE A 114 -11.53 -11.73 9.62
N PRO A 115 -12.66 -11.17 9.18
CA PRO A 115 -13.49 -11.80 8.15
C PRO A 115 -12.92 -11.55 6.76
N LEU A 116 -13.06 -12.52 5.85
CA LEU A 116 -12.82 -12.35 4.42
C LEU A 116 -14.01 -12.86 3.61
N ASP A 117 -14.22 -12.25 2.45
CA ASP A 117 -15.24 -12.68 1.48
C ASP A 117 -14.63 -13.39 0.28
N LYS A 118 -15.21 -14.52 -0.13
CA LYS A 118 -14.71 -15.30 -1.26
C LYS A 118 -14.81 -14.51 -2.56
N GLY A 119 -13.73 -14.55 -3.35
CA GLY A 119 -13.65 -13.89 -4.65
C GLY A 119 -13.33 -12.40 -4.58
N LYS A 120 -13.22 -11.82 -3.38
CA LYS A 120 -12.72 -10.45 -3.21
C LYS A 120 -11.20 -10.43 -3.10
N THR A 121 -10.61 -9.31 -3.49
CA THR A 121 -9.17 -9.06 -3.38
C THR A 121 -8.87 -8.41 -2.04
N TYR A 122 -7.83 -8.87 -1.38
CA TYR A 122 -7.35 -8.30 -0.12
C TYR A 122 -5.84 -8.14 -0.15
N THR A 123 -5.35 -7.21 0.67
CA THR A 123 -3.92 -6.98 0.87
C THR A 123 -3.57 -7.11 2.35
N ILE A 124 -2.49 -7.85 2.62
CA ILE A 124 -1.73 -7.76 3.87
C ILE A 124 -0.50 -6.90 3.57
N ASP A 125 -0.22 -5.91 4.41
CA ASP A 125 1.07 -5.24 4.39
C ASP A 125 1.60 -4.98 5.80
N PHE A 126 2.92 -4.90 5.90
CA PHE A 126 3.62 -4.78 7.18
C PHE A 126 5.08 -4.37 6.99
N TRP A 127 5.70 -3.93 8.08
CA TRP A 127 7.14 -3.73 8.15
C TRP A 127 7.80 -4.91 8.85
N ALA A 128 8.93 -5.36 8.31
CA ALA A 128 9.73 -6.39 8.94
C ALA A 128 11.24 -6.13 8.78
N LYS A 129 12.02 -6.71 9.69
CA LYS A 129 13.47 -6.90 9.57
C LYS A 129 13.91 -8.16 10.30
N THR A 130 15.10 -8.66 10.00
CA THR A 130 15.77 -9.76 10.70
C THR A 130 17.02 -9.26 11.42
N GLU A 131 17.77 -10.18 12.04
CA GLU A 131 19.03 -9.88 12.70
C GLU A 131 20.07 -9.17 11.82
N ALA A 132 20.98 -8.44 12.46
CA ALA A 132 22.08 -7.72 11.80
C ALA A 132 22.88 -8.64 10.85
N GLY A 133 23.07 -8.20 9.60
CA GLY A 133 23.81 -8.93 8.58
C GLY A 133 23.13 -10.19 8.04
N LYS A 134 21.86 -10.45 8.39
CA LYS A 134 21.09 -11.59 7.89
C LYS A 134 20.08 -11.18 6.82
N THR A 135 19.70 -12.17 6.03
CA THR A 135 18.57 -12.14 5.10
C THR A 135 17.86 -13.49 5.19
N ARG A 136 16.52 -13.49 5.15
CA ARG A 136 15.72 -14.73 5.22
C ARG A 136 14.38 -14.57 4.51
N ASN A 137 13.75 -15.72 4.27
CA ASN A 137 12.40 -15.81 3.76
C ASN A 137 11.39 -15.86 4.91
N LEU A 138 10.20 -15.33 4.66
CA LEU A 138 8.99 -15.56 5.44
C LEU A 138 7.86 -15.90 4.48
N MET A 139 7.10 -16.96 4.74
CA MET A 139 5.86 -17.22 4.00
C MET A 139 4.71 -16.52 4.70
N VAL A 140 4.06 -15.59 4.02
CA VAL A 140 2.91 -14.84 4.52
C VAL A 140 1.66 -15.40 3.88
N LYS A 141 0.63 -15.67 4.68
CA LYS A 141 -0.58 -16.33 4.22
C LYS A 141 -1.83 -15.66 4.80
N PHE A 142 -2.85 -15.52 3.97
CA PHE A 142 -4.22 -15.45 4.47
C PHE A 142 -4.68 -16.86 4.77
N GLU A 143 -4.93 -17.18 6.04
CA GLU A 143 -5.31 -18.54 6.41
C GLU A 143 -6.68 -18.59 7.06
N GLN A 144 -7.53 -19.49 6.59
CA GLN A 144 -8.81 -19.78 7.23
C GLN A 144 -8.66 -20.85 8.32
N LEU A 145 -9.19 -20.57 9.52
CA LEU A 145 -8.95 -21.35 10.74
C LEU A 145 -9.45 -22.82 10.73
N ASP A 146 -10.43 -23.19 9.90
CA ASP A 146 -10.91 -24.59 9.87
C ASP A 146 -10.16 -25.46 8.85
N ILE A 147 -9.71 -24.86 7.75
CA ILE A 147 -9.08 -25.59 6.63
C ILE A 147 -7.56 -25.47 6.62
N TRP A 148 -6.99 -24.55 7.41
CA TRP A 148 -5.55 -24.26 7.46
C TRP A 148 -4.97 -24.03 6.05
N GLY A 149 -5.74 -23.32 5.23
CA GLY A 149 -5.56 -23.17 3.80
C GLY A 149 -5.84 -21.74 3.38
N GLY A 150 -5.25 -21.34 2.24
CA GLY A 150 -5.43 -20.02 1.68
C GLY A 150 -4.25 -19.51 0.87
N PRO A 151 -4.42 -18.35 0.20
CA PRO A 151 -3.38 -17.77 -0.63
C PRO A 151 -2.20 -17.29 0.22
N SER A 152 -0.99 -17.54 -0.29
CA SER A 152 0.26 -17.14 0.34
C SER A 152 1.27 -16.63 -0.68
N ASP A 153 2.27 -15.92 -0.18
CA ASP A 153 3.46 -15.57 -0.94
C ASP A 153 4.68 -15.50 -0.01
N THR A 154 5.88 -15.56 -0.57
CA THR A 154 7.13 -15.48 0.19
C THR A 154 7.73 -14.08 0.07
N VAL A 155 8.04 -13.48 1.21
CA VAL A 155 8.77 -12.21 1.28
C VAL A 155 10.19 -12.44 1.78
N VAL A 156 11.13 -11.66 1.25
CA VAL A 156 12.54 -11.67 1.68
C VAL A 156 12.78 -10.48 2.59
N VAL A 157 13.15 -10.74 3.85
CA VAL A 157 13.47 -9.71 4.85
C VAL A 157 14.97 -9.62 5.07
N THR A 158 15.47 -8.42 5.30
CA THR A 158 16.90 -8.14 5.58
C THR A 158 17.08 -7.54 6.97
N ASP A 159 18.30 -7.19 7.34
CA ASP A 159 18.64 -6.52 8.60
C ASP A 159 18.14 -5.08 8.73
N LYS A 160 17.42 -4.57 7.72
CA LYS A 160 16.82 -3.23 7.71
C LYS A 160 15.31 -3.35 7.64
N TRP A 161 14.63 -2.44 8.34
CA TRP A 161 13.19 -2.27 8.20
C TRP A 161 12.82 -2.06 6.74
N GLN A 162 12.00 -2.97 6.22
CA GLN A 162 11.46 -2.92 4.87
C GLN A 162 9.96 -3.14 4.92
N HIS A 163 9.25 -2.44 4.04
CA HIS A 163 7.82 -2.61 3.85
C HIS A 163 7.58 -3.79 2.89
N HIS A 164 6.72 -4.71 3.30
CA HIS A 164 6.31 -5.88 2.53
C HIS A 164 4.80 -5.89 2.36
N HIS A 165 4.32 -6.47 1.28
CA HIS A 165 2.90 -6.71 1.07
C HIS A 165 2.68 -7.99 0.28
N ILE A 166 1.50 -8.58 0.47
CA ILE A 166 0.95 -9.60 -0.42
C ILE A 166 -0.48 -9.20 -0.75
N THR A 167 -0.87 -9.37 -2.01
CA THR A 167 -2.23 -9.10 -2.48
C THR A 167 -2.76 -10.37 -3.14
N ALA A 168 -3.94 -10.80 -2.74
CA ALA A 168 -4.53 -12.03 -3.26
C ALA A 168 -6.06 -11.96 -3.32
N VAL A 169 -6.63 -12.71 -4.26
CA VAL A 169 -8.06 -13.02 -4.27
C VAL A 169 -8.32 -14.12 -3.24
N SER A 170 -9.21 -13.89 -2.29
CA SER A 170 -9.60 -14.90 -1.31
C SER A 170 -10.35 -16.05 -1.99
N ASP A 171 -9.93 -17.28 -1.73
CA ASP A 171 -10.54 -18.50 -2.25
C ASP A 171 -11.56 -19.13 -1.28
N PHE A 172 -11.69 -18.57 -0.08
CA PHE A 172 -12.59 -18.97 1.00
C PHE A 172 -13.47 -17.80 1.50
N GLN A 173 -14.43 -18.11 2.36
CA GLN A 173 -15.38 -17.13 2.94
C GLN A 173 -15.43 -17.31 4.46
N SER A 174 -15.50 -16.21 5.20
CA SER A 174 -15.81 -16.21 6.63
C SER A 174 -17.32 -16.14 6.90
N PRO A 175 -17.82 -16.82 7.95
CA PRO A 175 -17.10 -17.70 8.86
C PRO A 175 -16.74 -19.08 8.24
N PRO A 176 -15.71 -19.75 8.76
CA PRO A 176 -14.83 -19.33 9.87
C PRO A 176 -13.91 -18.17 9.47
N ASN A 177 -13.55 -17.37 10.47
CA ASN A 177 -12.66 -16.22 10.27
C ASN A 177 -11.27 -16.65 9.82
N SER A 178 -10.53 -15.67 9.35
CA SER A 178 -9.17 -15.82 8.85
C SER A 178 -8.17 -15.10 9.71
N VAL A 179 -6.91 -15.47 9.57
CA VAL A 179 -5.77 -14.83 10.23
C VAL A 179 -4.68 -14.53 9.21
N ILE A 180 -3.78 -13.62 9.56
CA ILE A 180 -2.45 -13.61 8.97
C ILE A 180 -1.69 -14.76 9.63
N HIS A 181 -1.17 -15.67 8.81
CA HIS A 181 -0.22 -16.70 9.23
C HIS A 181 1.13 -16.40 8.58
N ILE A 182 2.17 -16.17 9.39
CA ILE A 182 3.55 -16.02 8.90
C ILE A 182 4.41 -17.19 9.39
N GLN A 183 4.96 -17.95 8.44
CA GLN A 183 5.89 -19.06 8.69
C GLN A 183 7.33 -18.57 8.55
N PHE A 184 8.20 -19.10 9.41
CA PHE A 184 9.58 -18.68 9.54
C PHE A 184 10.52 -19.47 8.61
N GLU A 185 9.98 -20.32 7.74
CA GLU A 185 10.68 -21.00 6.65
C GLU A 185 11.95 -21.75 7.12
N GLY A 186 11.87 -22.43 8.27
CA GLY A 186 12.96 -23.24 8.80
C GLY A 186 14.20 -22.46 9.26
N SER A 187 14.08 -21.15 9.53
CA SER A 187 15.17 -20.34 10.11
C SER A 187 14.95 -20.03 11.59
N VAL A 188 16.04 -20.18 12.36
CA VAL A 188 16.15 -19.79 13.79
C VAL A 188 16.67 -18.37 14.00
N ASP A 189 16.82 -17.59 12.92
CA ASP A 189 17.13 -16.17 13.08
C ASP A 189 15.93 -15.48 13.77
N ASP A 190 16.17 -14.36 14.43
CA ASP A 190 15.08 -13.58 15.02
C ASP A 190 14.47 -12.60 14.00
N VAL A 191 13.21 -12.22 14.23
CA VAL A 191 12.48 -11.31 13.34
C VAL A 191 11.81 -10.23 14.16
N TRP A 192 11.81 -9.01 13.63
CA TRP A 192 11.01 -7.91 14.15
C TRP A 192 9.92 -7.57 13.15
N PHE A 193 8.72 -7.27 13.66
CA PHE A 193 7.63 -6.74 12.85
C PHE A 193 7.09 -5.42 13.43
N SER A 194 6.44 -4.65 12.57
CA SER A 194 5.75 -3.42 12.96
C SER A 194 4.64 -3.11 11.95
N HIS A 195 3.56 -2.49 12.44
CA HIS A 195 2.53 -1.86 11.62
C HIS A 195 1.89 -2.79 10.58
N PHE A 196 1.10 -3.77 11.04
CA PHE A 196 0.33 -4.64 10.15
C PHE A 196 -0.95 -3.99 9.64
N ARG A 197 -1.29 -4.22 8.38
CA ARG A 197 -2.61 -3.86 7.85
C ARG A 197 -3.19 -4.97 7.02
N VAL A 198 -4.51 -5.09 7.11
CA VAL A 198 -5.33 -5.94 6.26
C VAL A 198 -6.48 -5.11 5.74
N TYR A 199 -6.70 -5.10 4.43
CA TYR A 199 -7.79 -4.34 3.82
C TYR A 199 -8.24 -4.95 2.50
N GLU A 200 -9.50 -4.65 2.13
CA GLU A 200 -10.06 -5.01 0.82
C GLU A 200 -9.42 -4.14 -0.28
N GLY A 201 -9.00 -4.78 -1.37
CA GLY A 201 -8.42 -4.15 -2.54
C GLY A 201 -6.94 -4.47 -2.78
N GLU A 202 -6.44 -3.87 -3.86
CA GLU A 202 -5.03 -3.88 -4.25
C GLU A 202 -4.17 -3.09 -3.26
N TYR A 203 -2.86 -3.35 -3.24
CA TYR A 203 -1.92 -2.63 -2.39
C TYR A 203 -1.99 -1.12 -2.59
N VAL A 204 -2.13 -0.40 -1.47
CA VAL A 204 -2.12 1.06 -1.42
C VAL A 204 -0.88 1.53 -0.66
N PRO A 205 0.08 2.21 -1.32
CA PRO A 205 1.24 2.75 -0.65
C PRO A 205 0.87 3.75 0.44
N GLU A 206 1.45 3.59 1.61
CA GLU A 206 1.30 4.57 2.69
C GLU A 206 2.35 5.66 2.61
N VAL A 207 1.89 6.89 2.86
CA VAL A 207 2.79 8.00 3.17
C VAL A 207 2.82 8.18 4.67
N LEU A 208 3.79 7.54 5.32
CA LEU A 208 4.06 7.77 6.74
C LEU A 208 4.52 9.22 6.89
N SER A 209 3.67 10.05 7.47
CA SER A 209 4.04 11.42 7.81
C SER A 209 5.13 11.34 8.87
N ALA A 210 6.35 11.75 8.52
CA ALA A 210 7.36 12.01 9.53
C ALA A 210 6.76 13.04 10.49
N VAL A 211 6.52 12.63 11.74
CA VAL A 211 6.12 13.56 12.79
C VAL A 211 7.22 14.61 12.85
N THR A 212 6.98 15.78 12.26
CA THR A 212 7.79 16.95 12.54
C THR A 212 7.55 17.21 14.02
N PRO A 213 8.59 17.27 14.88
CA PRO A 213 8.37 17.55 16.29
C PRO A 213 7.78 18.95 16.43
N ILE A 214 6.45 19.04 16.45
CA ILE A 214 5.73 20.23 16.86
C ILE A 214 5.92 20.32 18.37
N ASN A 215 6.77 21.24 18.80
CA ASN A 215 6.86 21.72 20.18
C ASN A 215 7.20 20.68 21.26
N ARG A 216 8.39 20.09 21.20
CA ARG A 216 9.18 20.04 22.46
C ARG A 216 9.93 21.34 22.57
N LEU A 217 9.23 22.35 23.09
CA LEU A 217 9.81 23.59 23.53
C LEU A 217 10.99 23.25 24.44
N THR A 218 12.14 23.75 24.03
CA THR A 218 13.36 23.88 24.80
C THR A 218 13.02 24.58 26.12
N THR A 219 12.81 23.82 27.20
CA THR A 219 12.71 24.41 28.54
C THR A 219 14.11 24.85 28.97
N THR A 220 14.41 26.11 28.65
CA THR A 220 15.24 27.08 29.37
C THR A 220 16.27 26.51 30.37
N TRP A 221 17.52 26.31 29.92
CA TRP A 221 18.71 26.21 30.78
C TRP A 221 19.45 27.55 30.94
N GLY A 222 18.72 28.66 30.95
CA GLY A 222 19.33 29.98 31.00
C GLY A 222 18.46 30.98 31.75
N GLU A 223 18.25 30.78 33.05
CA GLU A 223 17.84 31.85 33.99
C GLU A 223 17.89 31.40 35.48
N ILE A 224 19.00 30.79 35.91
CA ILE A 224 19.36 30.77 37.33
C ILE A 224 20.80 31.27 37.49
N ARG A 225 20.98 32.56 37.24
CA ARG A 225 21.95 33.40 37.96
C ARG A 225 21.34 34.80 38.11
N GLU A 226 21.43 35.30 39.34
CA GLU A 226 21.07 36.65 39.82
C GLU A 226 19.62 36.88 40.26
N LYS A 227 19.34 36.66 41.54
CA LYS A 227 19.42 37.68 42.60
C LYS A 227 19.34 37.05 43.99
#